data_AF-A0A5C7Q967-F1
#
_entry.id   AF-A0A5C7Q967-F1
#
_cell.length_a   1.000
_cell.length_b   1.000
_cell.length_c   1.000
_cell.angle_alpha   90.00
_cell.angle_beta   90.00
_cell.angle_gamma   90.00
#
_symmetry.space_group_name_H-M   'P 1'
#
loop_
_entity.id
_entity.type
_entity.pdbx_description
1 polymer ?
#
loop_
_entity_poly.entity_id
_entity_poly.type
_entity_poly.pdbx_seq_one_letter_code
_entity_poly.pdbx_strand_id
1 'polypeptide(L)'
;MATATQLGIEQVGSRVYITGNSYPVKERLKAVGCHWDAERKQWWIGTGKRETIEAVLAGTDGAEPTETEKQEQLSRKPLIGKIEYKGRVYFGIGYSTRTRKYHLTVMDCSIEFWALETECTIVKQYEARQYRGQSIPQTIAGLRRFMEQQKNSATRRVQCVECDAWHNVGESCRECGGC
;
A
#
# COMPACT_ATOMS: atom_id res chain seq x y z
N MET A 1 41.65 -6.04 -20.37
CA MET A 1 40.83 -5.18 -19.49
C MET A 1 39.45 -5.07 -20.12
N ALA A 2 38.43 -5.68 -19.53
CA ALA A 2 37.07 -5.63 -20.09
C ALA A 2 36.45 -4.26 -19.80
N THR A 3 36.15 -3.50 -20.85
CA THR A 3 35.45 -2.22 -20.78
C THR A 3 34.05 -2.44 -20.22
N ALA A 4 33.79 -1.89 -19.04
CA ALA A 4 32.44 -1.86 -18.45
C ALA A 4 31.51 -1.15 -19.44
N THR A 5 30.60 -1.91 -20.05
CA THR A 5 29.68 -1.35 -21.03
C THR A 5 28.65 -0.48 -20.30
N GLN A 6 28.69 0.83 -20.54
CA GLN A 6 27.78 1.79 -19.93
C GLN A 6 26.35 1.56 -20.43
N LEU A 7 25.46 1.25 -19.50
CA LEU A 7 24.01 1.26 -19.72
C LEU A 7 23.52 2.69 -19.50
N GLY A 8 22.65 3.18 -20.40
CA GLY A 8 22.06 4.50 -20.33
C GLY A 8 20.53 4.44 -20.24
N ILE A 9 19.92 5.57 -19.90
CA ILE A 9 18.47 5.73 -19.84
C ILE A 9 18.08 6.89 -20.76
N GLU A 10 17.13 6.65 -21.65
CA GLU A 10 16.55 7.67 -22.53
C GLU A 10 15.03 7.73 -22.29
N GLN A 11 14.52 8.90 -21.92
CA GLN A 11 13.08 9.08 -21.74
C GLN A 11 12.46 9.67 -23.01
N VAL A 12 11.45 8.99 -23.56
CA VAL A 12 10.69 9.41 -24.74
C VAL A 12 9.21 9.42 -24.38
N GLY A 13 8.67 10.61 -24.11
CA GLY A 13 7.28 10.78 -23.66
C GLY A 13 7.01 10.07 -22.33
N SER A 14 6.07 9.12 -22.34
CA SER A 14 5.68 8.28 -21.19
C SER A 14 6.46 6.98 -21.07
N ARG A 15 7.46 6.74 -21.93
CA ARG A 15 8.31 5.55 -21.93
C ARG A 15 9.75 5.90 -21.57
N VAL A 16 10.37 5.02 -20.81
CA VAL A 16 11.78 5.08 -20.44
C VAL A 16 12.46 3.89 -21.11
N TYR A 17 13.37 4.19 -22.02
CA TYR A 17 14.15 3.23 -22.79
C TYR A 17 15.52 3.01 -22.13
N ILE A 18 15.95 1.76 -22.09
CA ILE A 18 17.29 1.37 -21.65
C ILE A 18 18.18 1.27 -22.89
N THR A 19 19.22 2.09 -22.93
CA THR A 19 20.20 2.16 -24.01
C THR A 19 21.49 1.45 -23.60
N GLY A 20 22.25 0.94 -24.58
CA GLY A 20 23.49 0.18 -24.33
C GLY A 20 23.31 -1.33 -24.22
N ASN A 21 24.32 -2.03 -23.68
CA ASN A 21 24.36 -3.50 -23.63
C ASN A 21 23.51 -4.05 -22.48
N SER A 22 22.22 -4.27 -22.76
CA SER A 22 21.25 -4.81 -21.81
C SER A 22 21.32 -6.33 -21.64
N TYR A 23 22.17 -7.05 -22.37
CA TYR A 23 22.25 -8.52 -22.28
C TYR A 23 22.57 -9.04 -20.87
N PRO A 24 23.49 -8.46 -20.08
CA PRO A 24 23.81 -8.94 -18.74
C PRO A 24 22.67 -8.78 -17.73
N VAL A 25 21.79 -7.79 -17.97
CA VAL A 25 20.68 -7.44 -17.08
C VAL A 25 19.31 -7.81 -17.65
N LYS A 26 19.25 -8.46 -18.82
CA LYS A 26 17.99 -8.73 -19.55
C LYS A 26 16.96 -9.46 -18.70
N GLU A 27 17.38 -10.43 -17.90
CA GLU A 27 16.48 -11.21 -17.04
C GLU A 27 15.94 -10.35 -15.89
N ARG A 28 16.77 -9.44 -15.35
CA ARG A 28 16.36 -8.48 -14.32
C ARG A 28 15.39 -7.45 -14.88
N LEU A 29 15.65 -6.93 -16.09
CA LEU A 29 14.75 -6.03 -16.79
C LEU A 29 13.38 -6.68 -17.05
N LYS A 30 13.38 -7.95 -17.47
CA LYS A 30 12.15 -8.72 -17.66
C LYS A 30 11.40 -8.94 -16.34
N ALA A 31 12.10 -9.24 -15.25
CA ALA A 31 11.51 -9.42 -13.92
C ALA A 31 10.82 -8.15 -13.40
N VAL A 32 11.38 -6.98 -13.67
CA VAL A 32 10.80 -5.67 -13.31
C VAL A 32 9.58 -5.29 -14.18
N GLY A 33 9.32 -6.05 -15.24
CA GLY A 33 8.23 -5.82 -16.17
C GLY A 33 8.60 -4.84 -17.29
N CYS A 34 9.86 -4.78 -17.69
CA CYS A 34 10.25 -4.09 -18.92
C CYS A 34 9.76 -4.88 -20.15
N HIS A 35 9.41 -4.15 -21.20
CA HIS A 35 8.98 -4.69 -22.48
C HIS A 35 10.06 -4.47 -23.53
N TRP A 36 10.24 -5.42 -24.45
CA TRP A 36 11.18 -5.26 -25.57
C TRP A 36 10.52 -4.51 -26.72
N ASP A 37 11.17 -3.46 -27.21
CA ASP A 37 10.80 -2.74 -28.43
C ASP A 37 11.63 -3.30 -29.60
N ALA A 38 10.95 -3.97 -30.55
CA ALA A 38 11.61 -4.60 -31.68
C ALA A 38 12.12 -3.60 -32.73
N GLU A 39 11.52 -2.42 -32.82
CA GLU A 39 11.88 -1.38 -33.77
C GLU A 39 13.17 -0.67 -33.33
N ARG A 40 13.23 -0.31 -32.04
CA ARG A 40 14.40 0.36 -31.44
C ARG A 40 15.46 -0.60 -30.91
N LYS A 41 15.14 -1.89 -30.79
CA LYS A 41 15.98 -2.93 -30.16
C LYS A 41 16.41 -2.54 -28.74
N GLN A 42 15.45 -2.05 -27.96
CA GLN A 42 15.69 -1.54 -26.61
C GLN A 42 14.59 -2.03 -25.67
N TRP A 43 14.93 -2.20 -24.40
CA TRP A 43 13.94 -2.45 -23.35
C TRP A 43 13.29 -1.13 -22.94
N TRP A 44 12.00 -1.14 -22.64
CA TRP A 44 11.28 0.02 -22.16
C TRP A 44 10.34 -0.30 -20.98
N ILE A 45 10.10 0.70 -20.13
CA ILE A 45 9.07 0.66 -19.10
C ILE A 45 8.34 2.00 -19.03
N GLY A 46 7.18 2.05 -18.39
CA GLY A 46 6.47 3.31 -18.15
C GLY A 46 7.23 4.23 -17.19
N THR A 47 7.16 5.55 -17.42
CA THR A 47 7.87 6.58 -16.62
C THR A 47 7.68 6.48 -15.10
N GLY A 48 6.54 5.96 -14.63
CA GLY A 48 6.27 5.76 -13.21
C GLY A 48 7.17 4.72 -12.51
N LYS A 49 8.03 4.01 -13.25
CA LYS A 49 8.98 3.02 -12.70
C LYS A 49 10.45 3.35 -13.05
N ARG A 50 10.75 4.63 -13.28
CA ARG A 50 12.10 5.08 -13.63
C ARG A 50 13.13 4.72 -12.56
N GLU A 51 12.81 4.97 -11.29
CA GLU A 51 13.70 4.66 -10.16
C GLU A 51 14.06 3.17 -10.11
N THR A 52 13.13 2.29 -10.48
CA THR A 52 13.37 0.84 -10.56
C THR A 52 14.31 0.47 -11.71
N ILE A 53 14.34 1.21 -12.82
CA ILE A 53 15.37 0.98 -13.85
C ILE A 53 16.73 1.45 -13.33
N GLU A 54 16.78 2.64 -12.72
CA GLU A 54 18.02 3.20 -12.20
C GLU A 54 18.65 2.26 -11.16
N ALA A 55 17.86 1.63 -10.30
CA ALA A 55 18.34 0.66 -9.32
C ALA A 55 18.70 -0.72 -9.92
N VAL A 56 18.06 -1.18 -11.01
CA VAL A 56 18.54 -2.35 -11.80
C VAL A 56 19.90 -2.05 -12.43
N LEU A 57 20.07 -0.86 -12.98
CA LEU A 57 21.31 -0.46 -13.64
C LEU A 57 22.46 -0.23 -12.65
N ALA A 58 22.16 0.29 -11.46
CA ALA A 58 23.12 0.40 -10.35
C ALA A 58 23.51 -0.96 -9.74
N GLY A 59 22.92 -2.06 -10.22
CA GLY A 59 23.17 -3.40 -9.71
C GLY A 59 22.56 -3.65 -8.33
N THR A 60 21.73 -2.74 -7.84
CA THR A 60 21.06 -2.81 -6.54
C THR A 60 19.72 -3.56 -6.60
N ASP A 61 19.14 -3.80 -7.79
CA ASP A 61 17.84 -4.48 -7.86
C ASP A 61 17.88 -5.97 -8.18
N GLY A 62 16.97 -6.63 -7.47
CA GLY A 62 16.47 -7.97 -7.74
C GLY A 62 15.67 -8.58 -6.58
N ALA A 63 15.55 -7.91 -5.43
CA ALA A 63 14.69 -8.43 -4.37
C ALA A 63 13.22 -8.16 -4.77
N GLU A 64 12.43 -9.22 -4.96
CA GLU A 64 10.99 -9.08 -4.83
C GLU A 64 10.71 -8.35 -3.50
N PRO A 65 9.77 -7.39 -3.47
CA PRO A 65 9.41 -6.76 -2.22
C PRO A 65 9.09 -7.87 -1.22
N THR A 66 9.78 -7.81 -0.09
CA THR A 66 9.62 -8.76 0.99
C THR A 66 8.14 -8.85 1.36
N GLU A 67 7.72 -9.97 1.94
CA GLU A 67 6.33 -10.14 2.34
C GLU A 67 5.86 -8.97 3.24
N THR A 68 6.74 -8.49 4.12
CA THR A 68 6.54 -7.31 4.96
C THR A 68 6.26 -6.04 4.16
N GLU A 69 7.03 -5.78 3.10
CA GLU A 69 6.84 -4.60 2.24
C GLU A 69 5.54 -4.69 1.46
N LYS A 70 5.19 -5.88 0.94
CA LYS A 70 3.89 -6.12 0.29
C LYS A 70 2.75 -5.86 1.27
N GLN A 71 2.81 -6.41 2.47
CA GLN A 71 1.82 -6.19 3.52
C GLN A 71 1.68 -4.71 3.88
N GLU A 72 2.78 -3.97 3.95
CA GLU A 72 2.78 -2.54 4.24
C GLU A 72 2.20 -1.70 3.09
N GLN A 73 2.47 -2.08 1.84
CA GLN A 73 1.84 -1.44 0.69
C GLN A 73 0.32 -1.68 0.67
N LEU A 74 -0.12 -2.89 0.99
CA LEU A 74 -1.55 -3.22 1.11
C LEU A 74 -2.21 -2.49 2.28
N SER A 75 -1.49 -2.34 3.41
CA SER A 75 -2.03 -1.71 4.63
C SER A 75 -2.42 -0.25 4.41
N ARG A 76 -1.76 0.43 3.47
CA ARG A 76 -1.96 1.84 3.12
C ARG A 76 -3.07 2.08 2.08
N LYS A 77 -3.58 1.04 1.42
CA LYS A 77 -4.65 1.20 0.42
C LYS A 77 -5.94 1.67 1.09
N PRO A 78 -6.73 2.54 0.42
CA PRO A 78 -8.05 2.94 0.89
C PRO A 78 -8.98 1.73 1.06
N LEU A 79 -9.66 1.67 2.20
CA LEU A 79 -10.67 0.67 2.48
C LEU A 79 -12.02 1.11 1.93
N ILE A 80 -12.66 0.21 1.19
CA ILE A 80 -14.05 0.31 0.76
C ILE A 80 -14.97 -0.08 1.92
N GLY A 81 -14.64 -1.18 2.60
CA GLY A 81 -15.57 -1.79 3.55
C GLY A 81 -15.10 -3.12 4.14
N LYS A 82 -15.93 -3.66 5.03
CA LYS A 82 -15.95 -5.08 5.39
C LYS A 82 -16.88 -5.80 4.42
N ILE A 83 -16.39 -6.87 3.82
CA ILE A 83 -17.08 -7.64 2.80
C ILE A 83 -17.08 -9.10 3.23
N GLU A 84 -18.26 -9.69 3.31
CA GLU A 84 -18.42 -11.11 3.54
C GLU A 84 -18.25 -11.88 2.22
N TYR A 85 -17.42 -12.91 2.25
CA TYR A 85 -17.16 -13.83 1.14
C TYR A 85 -17.14 -15.25 1.69
N LYS A 86 -18.02 -16.12 1.17
CA LYS A 86 -18.13 -17.53 1.59
C LYS A 86 -18.23 -17.71 3.13
N GLY A 87 -19.04 -16.87 3.77
CA GLY A 87 -19.28 -16.90 5.23
C GLY A 87 -18.15 -16.36 6.10
N ARG A 88 -17.14 -15.70 5.51
CA ARG A 88 -16.03 -15.05 6.24
C ARG A 88 -15.94 -13.58 5.87
N VAL A 89 -15.59 -12.73 6.85
CA VAL A 89 -15.47 -11.29 6.65
C VAL A 89 -14.02 -10.91 6.30
N TYR A 90 -13.88 -10.23 5.17
CA TYR A 90 -12.63 -9.67 4.65
C TYR A 90 -12.72 -8.14 4.55
N PHE A 91 -11.59 -7.50 4.30
CA PHE A 91 -11.48 -6.07 4.05
C PHE A 91 -11.33 -5.80 2.55
N GLY A 92 -12.23 -5.01 1.98
CA GLY A 92 -12.16 -4.58 0.60
C GLY A 92 -11.19 -3.40 0.45
N ILE A 93 -10.08 -3.61 -0.27
CA ILE A 93 -9.02 -2.61 -0.52
C ILE A 93 -9.03 -2.08 -1.97
N GLY A 94 -9.99 -2.51 -2.79
CA GLY A 94 -10.12 -2.08 -4.17
C GLY A 94 -11.33 -2.71 -4.85
N TYR A 95 -11.76 -2.10 -5.95
CA TYR A 95 -12.86 -2.59 -6.78
C TYR A 95 -12.52 -2.37 -8.25
N SER A 96 -12.71 -3.40 -9.07
CA SER A 96 -12.52 -3.34 -10.52
C SER A 96 -13.89 -3.24 -11.19
N THR A 97 -14.20 -2.08 -11.77
CA THR A 97 -15.44 -1.87 -12.53
C THR A 97 -15.51 -2.73 -13.78
N ARG A 98 -14.38 -2.95 -14.46
CA ARG A 98 -14.29 -3.78 -15.67
C ARG A 98 -14.62 -5.25 -15.41
N THR A 99 -14.13 -5.80 -14.31
CA THR A 99 -14.28 -7.23 -14.01
C THR A 99 -15.33 -7.52 -12.95
N ARG A 100 -15.93 -6.48 -12.36
CA ARG A 100 -16.89 -6.55 -11.24
C ARG A 100 -16.36 -7.44 -10.12
N LYS A 101 -15.13 -7.16 -9.68
CA LYS A 101 -14.45 -7.89 -8.62
C LYS A 101 -14.00 -6.96 -7.50
N TYR A 102 -14.13 -7.43 -6.27
CA TYR A 102 -13.51 -6.81 -5.10
C TYR A 102 -12.12 -7.39 -4.88
N HIS A 103 -11.19 -6.50 -4.51
CA HIS A 103 -9.89 -6.90 -4.01
C HIS A 103 -9.98 -7.02 -2.49
N LEU A 104 -9.86 -8.24 -1.99
CA LEU A 104 -10.09 -8.60 -0.60
C LEU A 104 -8.79 -8.96 0.09
N THR A 105 -8.69 -8.60 1.37
CA THR A 105 -7.58 -9.00 2.23
C THR A 105 -8.03 -9.20 3.68
N VAL A 106 -7.20 -9.85 4.48
CA VAL A 106 -7.36 -10.02 5.92
C VAL A 106 -6.73 -8.84 6.68
N MET A 107 -7.00 -8.72 7.99
CA MET A 107 -6.56 -7.57 8.78
C MET A 107 -5.03 -7.39 8.82
N ASP A 108 -4.28 -8.48 8.81
CA ASP A 108 -2.82 -8.49 8.80
C ASP A 108 -2.21 -8.37 7.39
N CYS A 109 -3.04 -8.28 6.34
CA CYS A 109 -2.63 -8.25 4.94
C CYS A 109 -1.85 -9.50 4.47
N SER A 110 -1.88 -10.61 5.23
CA SER A 110 -1.14 -11.84 4.89
C SER A 110 -1.72 -12.57 3.68
N ILE A 111 -3.02 -12.40 3.42
CA ILE A 111 -3.73 -13.00 2.29
C ILE A 111 -4.38 -11.88 1.49
N GLU A 112 -4.18 -11.87 0.17
CA GLU A 112 -4.92 -11.03 -0.77
C GLU A 112 -5.45 -11.86 -1.94
N PHE A 113 -6.64 -11.52 -2.42
CA PHE A 113 -7.23 -12.15 -3.60
C PHE A 113 -8.38 -11.31 -4.18
N TRP A 114 -8.76 -11.62 -5.42
CA TRP A 114 -9.91 -11.01 -6.08
C TRP A 114 -11.12 -11.95 -6.03
N ALA A 115 -12.28 -11.42 -5.63
CA ALA A 115 -13.55 -12.14 -5.58
C ALA A 115 -14.61 -11.44 -6.44
N LEU A 116 -15.51 -12.21 -7.06
CA LEU A 116 -16.62 -11.66 -7.85
C LEU A 116 -17.60 -10.92 -6.94
N GLU A 117 -18.10 -9.78 -7.41
CA GLU A 117 -19.11 -8.97 -6.70
C GLU A 117 -20.35 -9.78 -6.34
N THR A 118 -20.80 -10.68 -7.22
CA THR A 118 -21.97 -11.54 -7.01
C THR A 118 -21.80 -12.55 -5.87
N GLU A 119 -20.56 -12.83 -5.46
CA GLU A 119 -20.24 -13.73 -4.34
C GLU A 119 -19.97 -12.97 -3.03
N CYS A 120 -20.06 -11.63 -3.07
CA CYS A 120 -19.68 -10.75 -1.98
C CYS A 120 -20.90 -10.01 -1.41
N THR A 121 -20.96 -9.91 -0.08
CA THR A 121 -21.96 -9.06 0.60
C THR A 121 -21.24 -7.98 1.40
N ILE A 122 -21.52 -6.70 1.13
CA ILE A 122 -20.94 -5.60 1.91
C ILE A 122 -21.61 -5.58 3.28
N VAL A 123 -20.84 -5.87 4.33
CA VAL A 123 -21.31 -5.85 5.72
C VAL A 123 -21.21 -4.45 6.32
N LYS A 124 -20.16 -3.71 5.97
CA LYS A 124 -19.94 -2.34 6.44
C LYS A 124 -19.18 -1.55 5.39
N GLN A 125 -19.67 -0.39 5.02
CA GLN A 125 -18.94 0.54 4.16
C GLN A 125 -18.13 1.52 5.02
N TYR A 126 -16.91 1.84 4.57
CA TYR A 126 -16.09 2.89 5.18
C TYR A 126 -16.12 4.11 4.29
N GLU A 127 -16.56 5.22 4.86
CA GLU A 127 -16.50 6.52 4.21
C GLU A 127 -15.21 7.25 4.62
N ALA A 128 -14.73 8.11 3.73
CA ALA A 128 -13.60 8.96 4.06
C ALA A 128 -14.02 10.02 5.09
N ARG A 129 -13.18 10.25 6.09
CA ARG A 129 -13.44 11.25 7.13
C ARG A 129 -12.89 12.61 6.71
N GLN A 130 -13.63 13.68 6.99
CA GLN A 130 -13.15 15.05 6.79
C GLN A 130 -12.29 15.48 7.98
N TYR A 131 -11.05 15.88 7.73
CA TYR A 131 -10.15 16.44 8.74
C TYR A 131 -9.44 17.66 8.16
N ARG A 132 -9.64 18.84 8.78
CA ARG A 132 -9.08 20.12 8.33
C ARG A 132 -9.34 20.40 6.83
N GLY A 133 -10.55 20.10 6.37
CA GLY A 133 -10.96 20.28 4.96
C GLY A 133 -10.37 19.25 3.98
N GLN A 134 -9.64 18.24 4.47
CA GLN A 134 -9.12 17.15 3.66
C GLN A 134 -9.90 15.87 3.92
N SER A 135 -10.25 15.16 2.84
CA SER A 135 -10.87 13.83 2.91
C SER A 135 -9.78 12.78 3.13
N ILE A 136 -9.76 12.16 4.30
CA ILE A 136 -8.81 11.12 4.67
C ILE A 136 -9.51 9.76 4.56
N PRO A 137 -9.10 8.88 3.64
CA PRO A 137 -9.68 7.55 3.54
C PRO A 137 -9.30 6.70 4.76
N GLN A 138 -10.19 5.79 5.15
CA GLN A 138 -9.84 4.76 6.13
C GLN A 138 -8.88 3.75 5.47
N THR A 139 -7.87 3.30 6.19
CA THR A 139 -6.91 2.27 5.73
C THR A 139 -6.77 1.17 6.78
N ILE A 140 -6.21 0.02 6.39
CA ILE A 140 -5.94 -1.09 7.33
C ILE A 140 -4.91 -0.65 8.38
N ALA A 141 -3.85 0.05 7.97
CA ALA A 141 -2.88 0.64 8.89
C ALA A 141 -3.54 1.61 9.89
N GLY A 142 -4.52 2.39 9.44
CA GLY A 142 -5.34 3.23 10.31
C GLY A 142 -6.17 2.44 11.32
N LEU A 143 -6.81 1.35 10.88
CA LEU A 143 -7.59 0.47 11.75
C LEU A 143 -6.71 -0.24 12.78
N ARG A 144 -5.52 -0.73 12.40
CA ARG A 144 -4.57 -1.37 13.32
C ARG A 144 -4.14 -0.40 14.42
N ARG A 145 -3.72 0.81 14.07
CA ARG A 145 -3.37 1.86 15.03
C ARG A 145 -4.53 2.17 15.98
N PHE A 146 -5.74 2.27 15.45
CA PHE A 146 -6.93 2.49 16.27
C PHE A 146 -7.17 1.34 17.26
N MET A 147 -7.08 0.09 16.81
CA MET A 147 -7.25 -1.08 17.67
C MET A 147 -6.14 -1.19 18.73
N GLU A 148 -4.90 -0.87 18.37
CA GLU A 148 -3.78 -0.83 19.30
C GLU A 148 -3.98 0.25 20.37
N GLN A 149 -4.44 1.44 19.97
CA GLN A 149 -4.80 2.52 20.90
C GLN A 149 -5.94 2.14 21.84
N GLN A 150 -6.91 1.33 21.37
CA GLN A 150 -8.01 0.82 22.20
C GLN A 150 -7.55 -0.27 23.18
N LYS A 151 -6.56 -1.11 22.78
CA LYS A 151 -6.00 -2.15 23.64
C LYS A 151 -5.07 -1.57 24.70
N ASN A 152 -4.38 -0.47 24.40
CA ASN A 152 -3.51 0.19 25.35
C ASN A 152 -4.36 0.94 26.39
N SER A 153 -4.57 0.30 27.54
CA SER A 153 -5.30 0.84 28.69
C SER A 153 -4.72 2.16 29.19
N ALA A 154 -3.41 2.40 29.01
CA ALA A 154 -2.75 3.66 29.37
C ALA A 154 -3.15 4.85 28.45
N THR A 155 -3.69 4.59 27.26
CA THR A 155 -4.20 5.65 26.34
C THR A 155 -5.72 5.67 26.26
N ARG A 156 -6.41 4.84 27.06
CA ARG A 156 -7.86 4.92 27.20
C ARG A 156 -8.18 6.27 27.80
N ARG A 157 -9.03 7.08 27.16
CA ARG A 157 -9.47 8.33 27.77
C ARG A 157 -10.69 8.08 28.65
N VAL A 158 -10.67 8.64 29.85
CA VAL A 158 -11.82 8.72 30.77
C VAL A 158 -12.24 10.17 30.91
N GLN A 159 -13.53 10.35 31.19
CA GLN A 159 -14.09 11.65 31.50
C GLN A 159 -13.93 11.91 33.01
N CYS A 160 -13.27 13.01 33.36
CA CYS A 160 -13.08 13.40 34.75
C CYS A 160 -14.43 13.72 35.39
N VAL A 161 -14.70 13.13 36.56
CA VAL A 161 -15.97 13.30 37.28
C VAL A 161 -16.18 14.71 37.85
N GLU A 162 -15.11 15.49 38.04
CA GLU A 162 -15.21 16.83 38.65
C GLU A 162 -15.41 17.95 37.63
N CYS A 163 -14.83 17.81 36.43
CA CYS A 163 -14.81 18.89 35.44
C CYS A 163 -15.19 18.46 34.02
N ASP A 164 -15.60 17.21 33.83
CA ASP A 164 -15.97 16.61 32.53
C ASP A 164 -14.87 16.65 31.45
N ALA A 165 -13.64 17.05 31.80
CA ALA A 165 -12.52 17.02 30.88
C ALA A 165 -12.07 15.57 30.61
N TRP A 166 -11.75 15.26 29.36
CA TRP A 166 -11.25 13.94 28.98
C TRP A 166 -9.73 13.84 29.17
N HIS A 167 -9.24 12.91 29.99
CA HIS A 167 -7.81 12.65 30.23
C HIS A 167 -7.48 11.16 30.06
N ASN A 168 -6.19 10.81 30.01
CA ASN A 168 -5.77 9.40 29.91
C ASN A 168 -5.97 8.69 31.25
N VAL A 169 -6.40 7.43 31.21
CA VAL A 169 -6.50 6.56 32.38
C VAL A 169 -5.12 6.43 33.04
N GLY A 170 -5.04 6.75 34.33
CA GLY A 170 -3.81 6.72 35.12
C GLY A 170 -3.04 8.04 35.16
N GLU A 171 -3.46 9.07 34.40
CA GLU A 171 -2.97 10.44 34.54
C GLU A 171 -3.98 11.30 35.31
N SER A 172 -3.50 12.21 36.15
CA SER A 172 -4.33 13.23 36.79
C SER A 172 -4.98 14.14 35.73
N CYS A 173 -6.21 14.57 35.98
CA CYS A 173 -6.89 15.56 35.13
C CYS A 173 -6.07 16.85 35.09
N ARG A 174 -5.75 17.36 33.90
CA ARG A 174 -4.92 18.57 33.74
C ARG A 174 -5.64 19.87 34.05
N GLU A 175 -6.97 19.86 34.04
CA GLU A 175 -7.80 21.04 34.31
C GLU A 175 -8.03 21.21 35.83
N CYS A 176 -8.37 20.13 36.55
CA CYS A 176 -8.69 20.20 37.97
C CYS A 176 -7.68 19.51 38.91
N GLY A 177 -6.75 18.71 38.39
CA GLY A 177 -5.84 17.89 39.19
C GLY A 177 -6.46 16.60 39.77
N GLY A 178 -7.77 16.40 39.60
CA GLY A 178 -8.53 15.25 40.11
C GLY A 178 -8.26 13.94 39.35
N CYS A 179 -8.79 12.82 39.88
CA CYS A 179 -8.58 11.46 39.38
C CYS A 179 -9.76 10.92 38.57
#